data_AF-A0A1V5Y9Y8-F1
#
_entry.id   AF-A0A1V5Y9Y8-F1
#
_cell.length_a   1.000
_cell.length_b   1.000
_cell.length_c   1.000
_cell.angle_alpha   90.00
_cell.angle_beta   90.00
_cell.angle_gamma   90.00
#
_symmetry.space_group_name_H-M   'P 1'
#
loop_
_entity.id
_entity.type
_entity.pdbx_description
1 polymer ?
#
loop_
_entity_poly.entity_id
_entity_poly.type
_entity_poly.pdbx_seq_one_letter_code
_entity_poly.pdbx_strand_id
1 'polypeptide(L)'
;MTKAATRVKIDRGEASHAEAADDLLTGPQGVFVAALVGGSTVTDAATAAEVSERTGRRWLNEVVAVRDVMREATANAIGDVGRALARDAMEARDVLVAAMRDPQASPAARVRAATLVLDRALQWRAAGLGELADLLQERRKRHNPWDCGL
;
A
#
# COMPACT_ATOMS: atom_id res chain seq x y z
N MET A 1 -32.15 -37.73 -0.13
CA MET A 1 -31.10 -37.13 -0.99
C MET A 1 -31.81 -35.96 -1.69
N THR A 2 -31.50 -34.67 -1.50
CA THR A 2 -30.20 -33.99 -1.49
C THR A 2 -30.39 -32.59 -0.89
N LYS A 3 -29.41 -32.10 -0.11
CA LYS A 3 -29.34 -30.77 0.51
C LYS A 3 -29.42 -29.65 -0.54
N ALA A 4 -30.30 -28.67 -0.33
CA ALA A 4 -30.21 -27.37 -0.98
C ALA A 4 -29.18 -26.51 -0.23
N ALA A 5 -28.04 -26.23 -0.86
CA ALA A 5 -27.04 -25.33 -0.33
C ALA A 5 -27.39 -23.89 -0.76
N THR A 6 -27.88 -23.10 0.20
CA THR A 6 -28.01 -21.65 0.09
C THR A 6 -26.63 -21.04 -0.14
N ARG A 7 -26.37 -20.56 -1.36
CA ARG A 7 -25.13 -19.88 -1.70
C ARG A 7 -25.25 -18.43 -1.22
N VAL A 8 -24.60 -18.13 -0.10
CA VAL A 8 -24.42 -16.77 0.41
C VAL A 8 -23.72 -15.94 -0.66
N LYS A 9 -24.41 -14.90 -1.13
CA LYS A 9 -23.86 -13.85 -1.99
C LYS A 9 -22.95 -13.01 -1.09
N ILE A 10 -21.65 -13.32 -1.08
CA ILE A 10 -20.67 -12.41 -0.49
C ILE A 10 -20.45 -11.31 -1.53
N ASP A 11 -20.92 -10.13 -1.17
CA ASP A 11 -20.75 -8.88 -1.91
C ASP A 11 -19.24 -8.57 -1.97
N ARG A 12 -18.60 -8.89 -3.10
CA ARG A 12 -17.21 -8.51 -3.38
C ARG A 12 -17.19 -7.09 -3.92
N GLY A 13 -17.31 -6.12 -3.02
CA GLY A 13 -17.26 -4.68 -3.32
C GLY A 13 -15.88 -4.13 -3.69
N GLU A 14 -14.95 -4.95 -4.20
CA GLU A 14 -13.57 -4.52 -4.53
C GLU A 14 -13.24 -4.64 -6.03
N ALA A 15 -14.15 -5.14 -6.87
CA ALA A 15 -13.88 -5.40 -8.30
C ALA A 15 -13.97 -4.16 -9.23
N SER A 16 -14.37 -2.99 -8.74
CA SER A 16 -14.84 -1.89 -9.61
C SER A 16 -13.75 -1.09 -10.34
N HIS A 17 -12.48 -1.14 -9.93
CA HIS A 17 -11.42 -0.32 -10.55
C HIS A 17 -10.50 -1.11 -11.48
N ALA A 18 -10.22 -2.38 -11.16
CA ALA A 18 -9.40 -3.24 -12.02
C ALA A 18 -10.12 -3.62 -13.34
N GLU A 19 -11.44 -3.83 -13.29
CA GLU A 19 -12.23 -4.24 -14.46
C GLU A 19 -12.38 -3.11 -15.51
N ALA A 20 -12.44 -1.85 -15.09
CA ALA A 20 -12.47 -0.70 -15.99
C ALA A 20 -11.11 -0.40 -16.65
N ALA A 21 -10.00 -0.77 -15.99
CA ALA A 21 -8.65 -0.68 -16.54
C ALA A 21 -8.39 -1.79 -17.58
N ASP A 22 -8.96 -2.98 -17.38
CA ASP A 22 -8.90 -4.10 -18.32
C ASP A 22 -9.62 -3.79 -19.64
N ASP A 23 -10.71 -3.01 -19.61
CA ASP A 23 -11.41 -2.55 -20.83
C ASP A 23 -10.60 -1.52 -21.66
N LEU A 24 -9.61 -0.87 -21.06
CA LEU A 24 -8.77 0.15 -21.72
C LEU A 24 -7.48 -0.43 -22.34
N LEU A 25 -7.07 -1.63 -21.92
CA LEU A 25 -5.87 -2.30 -22.40
C LEU A 25 -6.24 -3.45 -23.34
N THR A 26 -5.43 -3.65 -24.38
CA THR A 26 -5.50 -4.92 -25.11
C THR A 26 -4.98 -6.05 -24.22
N GLY A 27 -5.42 -7.29 -24.43
CA GLY A 27 -4.95 -8.46 -23.65
C GLY A 27 -3.42 -8.52 -23.50
N PRO A 28 -2.62 -8.35 -24.58
CA PRO A 28 -1.17 -8.28 -24.48
C PRO A 28 -0.64 -7.10 -23.64
N GLN A 29 -1.30 -5.94 -23.68
CA GLN A 29 -0.92 -4.79 -22.86
C GLN A 29 -1.20 -5.04 -21.37
N GLY A 30 -2.32 -5.69 -21.04
CA GLY A 30 -2.64 -6.09 -19.68
C GLY A 30 -1.58 -7.04 -19.10
N VAL A 31 -1.21 -8.08 -19.85
CA VAL A 31 -0.14 -9.02 -19.46
C VAL A 31 1.20 -8.30 -19.26
N PHE A 32 1.55 -7.38 -20.16
CA PHE A 32 2.76 -6.57 -20.06
C PHE A 32 2.78 -5.71 -18.79
N VAL A 33 1.70 -5.00 -18.49
CA VAL A 33 1.58 -4.15 -17.29
C VAL A 33 1.63 -4.99 -16.02
N ALA A 34 0.91 -6.12 -15.97
CA ALA A 34 0.92 -7.01 -14.81
C ALA A 34 2.33 -7.54 -14.50
N ALA A 35 3.09 -7.94 -15.53
CA ALA A 35 4.47 -8.40 -15.37
C ALA A 35 5.39 -7.30 -14.81
N LEU A 36 5.24 -6.06 -15.29
CA LEU A 36 6.02 -4.91 -14.80
C LEU A 36 5.70 -4.55 -13.35
N VAL A 37 4.41 -4.50 -12.98
CA VAL A 37 3.98 -4.23 -11.60
C VAL A 37 4.48 -5.33 -10.66
N GLY A 38 4.59 -6.57 -11.14
CA GLY A 38 5.20 -7.69 -10.44
C GLY A 38 6.73 -7.63 -10.32
N GLY A 39 7.39 -6.61 -10.88
CA GLY A 39 8.83 -6.39 -10.76
C GLY A 39 9.69 -6.98 -11.88
N SER A 40 9.08 -7.41 -12.99
CA SER A 40 9.83 -7.92 -14.15
C SER A 40 10.51 -6.78 -14.93
N THR A 41 11.55 -7.11 -15.71
CA THR A 41 12.15 -6.14 -16.63
C THR A 41 11.26 -5.89 -17.85
N VAL A 42 11.49 -4.80 -18.60
CA VAL A 42 10.74 -4.50 -19.84
C VAL A 42 10.88 -5.62 -20.87
N THR A 43 12.06 -6.26 -20.94
CA THR A 43 12.32 -7.37 -21.85
C THR A 43 11.55 -8.62 -21.44
N ASP A 44 11.52 -8.95 -20.16
CA ASP A 44 10.79 -10.12 -19.64
C ASP A 44 9.28 -9.92 -19.74
N ALA A 45 8.78 -8.71 -19.43
CA ALA A 45 7.38 -8.36 -19.58
C ALA A 45 6.93 -8.38 -21.05
N ALA A 46 7.76 -7.90 -21.98
CA ALA A 46 7.47 -7.97 -23.42
C ALA A 46 7.42 -9.43 -23.90
N THR A 47 8.31 -10.28 -23.39
CA THR A 47 8.30 -11.73 -23.67
C THR A 47 7.05 -12.40 -23.14
N ALA A 48 6.63 -12.09 -21.90
CA ALA A 48 5.40 -12.60 -21.30
C ALA A 48 4.14 -12.17 -22.06
N ALA A 49 4.17 -10.97 -22.65
CA ALA A 49 3.11 -10.45 -23.50
C ALA A 49 3.23 -10.86 -24.99
N GLU A 50 4.19 -11.72 -25.32
CA GLU A 50 4.44 -12.21 -26.69
C GLU A 50 4.69 -11.09 -27.73
N VAL A 51 5.34 -10.00 -27.32
CA VAL A 51 5.69 -8.87 -28.18
C VAL A 51 7.18 -8.56 -28.18
N SER A 52 7.64 -7.84 -29.21
CA SER A 52 9.02 -7.36 -29.23
C SER A 52 9.28 -6.32 -28.12
N GLU A 53 10.50 -6.29 -27.58
CA GLU A 53 10.90 -5.27 -26.60
C GLU A 53 10.67 -3.84 -27.12
N ARG A 54 10.89 -3.61 -28.42
CA ARG A 54 10.60 -2.32 -29.07
C ARG A 54 9.12 -1.94 -28.93
N THR A 55 8.22 -2.91 -29.08
CA THR A 55 6.78 -2.71 -28.88
C THR A 55 6.46 -2.40 -27.42
N GLY A 56 7.03 -3.14 -26.48
CA GLY A 56 6.86 -2.88 -25.03
C GLY A 56 7.35 -1.48 -24.62
N ARG A 57 8.54 -1.08 -25.08
CA ARG A 57 9.08 0.28 -24.86
C ARG A 57 8.20 1.36 -25.49
N ARG A 58 7.69 1.12 -26.70
CA ARG A 58 6.75 2.01 -27.36
C ARG A 58 5.48 2.20 -26.52
N TRP A 59 4.92 1.13 -25.96
CA TRP A 59 3.73 1.22 -25.12
C TRP A 59 3.95 2.11 -23.89
N LEU A 60 5.09 1.98 -23.21
CA LEU A 60 5.45 2.85 -22.08
C LEU A 60 5.56 4.33 -22.49
N ASN A 61 6.07 4.61 -23.69
CA ASN A 61 6.37 5.96 -24.14
C ASN A 61 5.23 6.67 -24.88
N GLU A 62 4.34 5.93 -25.53
CA GLU A 62 3.34 6.51 -26.43
C GLU A 62 1.90 6.21 -26.00
N VAL A 63 1.66 5.10 -25.30
CA VAL A 63 0.30 4.68 -24.94
C VAL A 63 -0.06 5.19 -23.54
N VAL A 64 -0.91 6.22 -23.50
CA VAL A 64 -1.36 6.85 -22.26
C VAL A 64 -2.05 5.85 -21.32
N ALA A 65 -2.96 5.02 -21.84
CA ALA A 65 -3.68 4.02 -21.06
C ALA A 65 -2.73 3.04 -20.32
N VAL A 66 -1.69 2.55 -21.00
CA VAL A 66 -0.68 1.65 -20.38
C VAL A 66 0.02 2.34 -19.21
N ARG A 67 0.39 3.61 -19.35
CA ARG A 67 1.04 4.35 -18.27
C ARG A 67 0.11 4.61 -17.09
N ASP A 68 -1.13 4.99 -17.37
CA ASP A 68 -2.08 5.35 -16.32
C ASP A 68 -2.48 4.11 -15.53
N VAL A 69 -2.79 3.00 -16.20
CA VAL A 69 -3.03 1.71 -15.54
C VAL A 69 -1.80 1.24 -14.77
N MET A 70 -0.58 1.38 -15.31
CA MET A 70 0.64 1.02 -14.59
C MET A 70 0.84 1.86 -13.33
N ARG A 71 0.59 3.18 -13.38
CA ARG A 71 0.68 4.07 -12.22
C ARG A 71 -0.34 3.69 -11.15
N GLU A 72 -1.58 3.46 -11.55
CA GLU A 72 -2.66 3.06 -10.65
C GLU A 72 -2.39 1.69 -10.01
N ALA A 73 -2.04 0.69 -10.82
CA ALA A 73 -1.70 -0.65 -10.34
C ALA A 73 -0.48 -0.63 -9.39
N THR A 74 0.53 0.19 -9.69
CA THR A 74 1.68 0.37 -8.79
C THR A 74 1.27 1.04 -7.48
N ALA A 75 0.45 2.09 -7.52
CA ALA A 75 -0.06 2.76 -6.33
C ALA A 75 -0.89 1.80 -5.45
N ASN A 76 -1.73 0.97 -6.07
CA ASN A 76 -2.50 -0.05 -5.40
C ASN A 76 -1.61 -1.11 -4.75
N ALA A 77 -0.60 -1.63 -5.49
CA ALA A 77 0.37 -2.59 -4.97
C ALA A 77 1.15 -2.03 -3.77
N ILE A 78 1.59 -0.77 -3.83
CA ILE A 78 2.24 -0.10 -2.69
C ILE A 78 1.27 0.03 -1.51
N GLY A 79 0.01 0.39 -1.78
CA GLY A 79 -1.04 0.47 -0.76
C GLY A 79 -1.30 -0.88 -0.07
N ASP A 80 -1.32 -1.98 -0.83
CA ASP A 80 -1.46 -3.34 -0.32
C ASP A 80 -0.28 -3.76 0.56
N VAL A 81 0.95 -3.49 0.11
CA VAL A 81 2.17 -3.73 0.92
C VAL A 81 2.12 -2.91 2.20
N GLY A 82 1.70 -1.64 2.14
CA GLY A 82 1.54 -0.79 3.32
C GLY A 82 0.52 -1.35 4.32
N ARG A 83 -0.63 -1.84 3.83
CA ARG A 83 -1.64 -2.52 4.66
C ARG A 83 -1.12 -3.82 5.27
N ALA A 84 -0.40 -4.63 4.49
CA ALA A 84 0.21 -5.86 4.98
C ALA A 84 1.22 -5.56 6.09
N LEU A 85 2.13 -4.59 5.86
CA LEU A 85 3.11 -4.17 6.86
C LEU A 85 2.46 -3.63 8.13
N ALA A 86 1.35 -2.89 8.01
CA ALA A 86 0.59 -2.43 9.18
C ALA A 86 0.01 -3.61 9.99
N ARG A 87 -0.46 -4.67 9.32
CA ARG A 87 -0.89 -5.91 10.01
C ARG A 87 0.28 -6.60 10.70
N ASP A 88 1.40 -6.77 10.00
CA ASP A 88 2.59 -7.42 10.57
C ASP A 88 3.11 -6.63 11.79
N ALA A 89 3.03 -5.30 11.77
CA ALA A 89 3.37 -4.46 12.90
C ALA A 89 2.43 -4.67 14.10
N MET A 90 1.13 -4.89 13.87
CA MET A 90 0.19 -5.24 14.94
C MET A 90 0.50 -6.62 15.54
N GLU A 91 0.82 -7.61 14.70
CA GLU A 91 1.22 -8.93 15.17
C GLU A 91 2.52 -8.88 15.97
N ALA A 92 3.53 -8.16 15.49
CA ALA A 92 4.79 -7.98 16.20
C ALA A 92 4.60 -7.31 17.58
N ARG A 93 3.68 -6.33 17.68
CA ARG A 93 3.29 -5.74 18.96
C ARG A 93 2.71 -6.79 19.90
N ASP A 94 1.83 -7.65 19.42
CA ASP A 94 1.19 -8.66 20.25
C ASP A 94 2.19 -9.70 20.77
N VAL A 95 3.19 -10.07 19.95
CA VAL A 95 4.33 -10.89 20.38
C VAL A 95 5.13 -10.20 21.51
N LEU A 96 5.43 -8.91 21.39
CA LEU A 96 6.12 -8.16 22.44
C LEU A 96 5.31 -8.11 23.74
N VAL A 97 4.00 -7.86 23.66
CA VAL A 97 3.10 -7.84 24.82
C VAL A 97 3.02 -9.22 25.49
N ALA A 98 2.96 -10.28 24.70
CA ALA A 98 2.99 -11.65 25.20
C ALA A 98 4.31 -11.93 25.93
N ALA A 99 5.45 -11.59 25.33
CA ALA A 99 6.78 -11.76 25.92
C ALA A 99 6.95 -10.98 27.24
N MET A 100 6.35 -9.79 27.39
CA MET A 100 6.37 -9.03 28.64
C MET A 100 5.62 -9.73 29.79
N ARG A 101 4.52 -10.41 29.43
CA ARG A 101 3.58 -11.05 30.37
C ARG A 101 3.92 -12.50 30.67
N ASP A 102 4.75 -13.13 29.86
CA ASP A 102 5.18 -14.51 30.05
C ASP A 102 6.04 -14.65 31.34
N PRO A 103 5.56 -15.38 32.36
CA PRO A 103 6.33 -15.61 33.58
C PRO A 103 7.51 -16.57 33.39
N GLN A 104 7.54 -17.35 32.31
CA GLN A 104 8.65 -18.25 31.97
C GLN A 104 9.75 -17.54 31.17
N ALA A 105 9.45 -16.39 30.55
CA ALA A 105 10.45 -15.58 29.88
C ALA A 105 11.47 -15.00 30.89
N SER A 106 12.75 -14.97 30.50
CA SER A 106 13.79 -14.37 31.36
C SER A 106 13.46 -12.92 31.72
N PRO A 107 13.83 -12.44 32.92
CA PRO A 107 13.61 -11.04 33.30
C PRO A 107 14.15 -10.03 32.28
N ALA A 108 15.33 -10.32 31.70
CA ALA A 108 15.93 -9.48 30.67
C ALA A 108 15.13 -9.44 29.36
N ALA A 109 14.48 -10.54 28.96
CA ALA A 109 13.62 -10.57 27.77
C ALA A 109 12.35 -9.75 28.00
N ARG A 110 11.72 -9.88 29.17
CA ARG A 110 10.53 -9.12 29.57
C ARG A 110 10.80 -7.61 29.59
N VAL A 111 11.92 -7.19 30.20
CA VAL A 111 12.34 -5.79 30.23
C VAL A 111 12.63 -5.26 28.82
N ARG A 112 13.35 -6.02 27.99
CA ARG A 112 13.63 -5.61 26.60
C ARG A 112 12.35 -5.41 25.79
N ALA A 113 11.39 -6.31 25.92
CA ALA A 113 10.10 -6.15 25.25
C ALA A 113 9.35 -4.90 25.73
N ALA A 114 9.36 -4.64 27.05
CA ALA A 114 8.77 -3.42 27.62
C ALA A 114 9.44 -2.14 27.10
N THR A 115 10.78 -2.10 27.05
CA THR A 115 11.53 -0.97 26.49
C THR A 115 11.17 -0.72 25.03
N LEU A 116 11.13 -1.77 24.19
CA LEU A 116 10.77 -1.64 22.78
C LEU A 116 9.36 -1.07 22.58
N VAL A 117 8.38 -1.54 23.37
CA VAL A 117 7.01 -1.01 23.32
C VAL A 117 6.96 0.47 23.72
N LEU A 118 7.67 0.86 24.78
CA LEU A 118 7.75 2.25 25.24
C LEU A 118 8.43 3.15 24.21
N ASP A 119 9.54 2.70 23.62
CA ASP A 119 10.26 3.43 22.57
C ASP A 119 9.38 3.70 21.35
N ARG A 120 8.63 2.68 20.88
CA ARG A 120 7.69 2.86 19.77
C ARG A 120 6.54 3.81 20.11
N ALA A 121 6.02 3.75 21.34
CA ALA A 121 4.98 4.68 21.79
C ALA A 121 5.48 6.14 21.83
N LEU A 122 6.72 6.35 22.29
CA LEU A 122 7.35 7.67 22.28
C LEU A 122 7.60 8.18 20.86
N GLN A 123 8.05 7.32 19.94
CA GLN A 123 8.24 7.67 18.53
C GLN A 123 6.91 8.07 17.87
N TRP A 124 5.83 7.32 18.09
CA TRP A 124 4.50 7.66 17.59
C TRP A 124 4.00 9.00 18.12
N ARG A 125 4.19 9.26 19.42
CA ARG A 125 3.84 10.54 20.02
C ARG A 125 4.63 11.69 19.41
N ALA A 126 5.93 11.50 19.17
CA ALA A 126 6.77 12.51 18.55
C ALA A 126 6.35 12.81 17.10
N ALA A 127 6.04 11.77 16.32
CA ALA A 127 5.59 11.91 14.93
C ALA A 127 4.28 12.73 14.82
N GLY A 128 3.29 12.44 15.66
CA GLY A 128 2.02 13.17 15.66
C GLY A 128 2.16 14.64 16.06
N LEU A 129 3.11 14.98 16.94
CA LEU A 129 3.41 16.37 17.29
C LEU A 129 4.05 17.14 16.11
N GLY A 130 4.85 16.47 15.28
CA GLY A 130 5.43 17.05 14.07
C GLY A 130 4.37 17.43 13.05
N GLU A 131 3.45 16.52 12.73
CA GLU A 131 2.35 16.77 11.78
C GLU A 131 1.46 17.94 12.23
N LEU A 132 1.14 18.02 13.52
CA LEU A 132 0.38 19.14 14.07
C LEU A 132 1.16 20.47 13.93
N ALA A 133 2.47 20.46 14.16
CA ALA A 133 3.30 21.65 13.99
C ALA A 133 3.30 22.13 12.53
N ASP A 134 3.38 21.20 11.57
CA ASP A 134 3.32 21.50 10.14
C ASP A 134 1.94 22.09 9.75
N LEU A 135 0.85 21.51 10.25
CA LEU A 135 -0.50 22.04 10.05
C LEU A 135 -0.66 23.47 10.62
N LEU A 136 -0.10 23.73 11.80
CA LEU A 136 -0.11 25.07 12.40
C LEU A 136 0.71 26.08 11.60
N GLN A 137 1.88 25.68 11.09
CA GLN A 137 2.68 26.52 10.21
C GLN A 137 1.93 26.84 8.92
N GLU A 138 1.28 25.86 8.33
CA GLU A 138 0.53 26.02 7.10
C GLU A 138 -0.71 26.92 7.31
N ARG A 139 -1.41 26.76 8.45
CA ARG A 139 -2.50 27.68 8.84
C ARG A 139 -1.99 29.10 9.05
N ARG A 140 -0.81 29.29 9.65
CA ARG A 140 -0.18 30.60 9.83
C ARG A 140 0.20 31.24 8.49
N LYS A 141 0.73 30.48 7.54
CA LYS A 141 1.04 30.99 6.19
C LYS A 141 -0.21 31.46 5.46
N ARG A 142 -1.31 30.70 5.58
CA ARG A 142 -2.62 31.07 5.00
C ARG A 142 -3.28 32.25 5.71
N HIS A 143 -3.03 32.42 7.00
CA HIS A 143 -3.50 33.57 7.76
C HIS A 143 -2.45 34.69 7.70
N ASN A 144 -2.39 35.40 6.57
CA ASN A 144 -1.60 36.62 6.45
C ASN A 144 -2.27 37.70 7.33
N PRO A 145 -1.61 38.22 8.38
CA PRO A 145 -2.20 39.24 9.26
C PRO A 145 -2.55 40.56 8.54
N TRP A 146 -2.05 40.73 7.31
CA TRP A 146 -2.23 41.91 6.47
C TRP A 146 -3.40 41.80 5.47
N ASP A 147 -4.14 40.67 5.43
CA ASP A 147 -5.33 40.51 4.57
C ASP A 147 -6.63 41.11 5.18
N CYS A 148 -6.55 41.77 6.34
CA CYS A 148 -7.61 42.65 6.83
C CYS A 148 -7.48 44.01 6.11
N GLY A 149 -8.20 44.15 4.99
CA GLY A 149 -8.10 45.26 4.04
C GLY A 149 -8.02 46.67 4.63
N LEU A 150 -7.12 47.46 4.02
CA LEU A 150 -7.19 48.91 3.90
C LEU A 150 -7.78 49.27 2.53
#